data_AF-A0A3N5UPE7-F1
#
_entry.id   AF-A0A3N5UPE7-F1
#
_cell.length_a   1.000
_cell.length_b   1.000
_cell.length_c   1.000
_cell.angle_alpha   90.00
_cell.angle_beta   90.00
_cell.angle_gamma   90.00
#
_symmetry.space_group_name_H-M   'P 1'
#
loop_
_entity.id
_entity.type
_entity.pdbx_description
1 polymer ?
#
loop_
_entity_poly.entity_id
_entity_poly.type
_entity_poly.pdbx_seq_one_letter_code
_entity_poly.pdbx_strand_id
1 'polypeptide(L)'
;MRRVYFSHSNTTDQFSTENDGEDHTPGKIIRPIRLSHLIAFNIKENDDEISGILTIEFEYYSSDGSIKYHDMHYSDPRLIKHIEGNPRVMKNIDSYLRKSLLESEYGFKLMS
;
A
#
# COMPACT_ATOMS: atom_id res chain seq x y z
N MET A 1 -17.22 -3.20 23.15
CA MET A 1 -15.78 -3.00 23.35
C MET A 1 -15.37 -1.73 22.59
N ARG A 2 -15.01 -0.64 23.29
CA ARG A 2 -14.57 0.62 22.67
C ARG A 2 -13.08 0.53 22.34
N ARG A 3 -12.70 0.67 21.07
CA ARG A 3 -11.29 0.90 20.68
C ARG A 3 -10.99 2.38 20.77
N VAL A 4 -10.00 2.72 21.59
CA VAL A 4 -9.42 4.06 21.71
C VAL A 4 -8.20 4.10 20.79
N TYR A 5 -8.16 5.05 19.88
CA TYR A 5 -6.96 5.34 19.08
C TYR A 5 -6.22 6.50 19.75
N PHE A 6 -4.94 6.31 20.07
CA PHE A 6 -4.05 7.38 20.52
C PHE A 6 -3.26 7.89 19.32
N SER A 7 -3.55 9.12 18.87
CA SER A 7 -2.66 9.90 18.00
C SER A 7 -1.93 10.92 18.87
N HIS A 8 -0.61 10.78 19.01
CA HIS A 8 0.23 11.84 19.56
C HIS A 8 0.68 12.73 18.41
N SER A 9 0.05 13.90 18.28
CA SER A 9 0.53 15.00 17.44
C SER A 9 0.96 16.15 18.36
N ASN A 10 2.23 16.51 18.28
CA ASN A 10 2.85 17.60 19.04
C ASN A 10 2.20 18.97 18.72
N THR A 11 1.70 19.65 19.74
CA THR A 11 1.63 21.12 19.88
C THR A 11 2.97 21.58 20.48
N THR A 12 3.70 22.58 20.01
CA THR A 12 3.44 24.04 19.79
C THR A 12 4.66 24.57 18.98
N ASP A 13 4.57 25.56 18.09
CA ASP A 13 4.53 26.99 18.42
C ASP A 13 4.11 27.87 17.23
N GLN A 14 3.49 28.99 17.58
CA GLN A 14 2.95 30.04 16.73
C GLN A 14 4.01 30.85 15.97
N PHE A 15 3.73 31.20 14.71
CA PHE A 15 4.05 32.51 14.15
C PHE A 15 2.88 32.97 13.29
N SER A 16 2.27 34.10 13.66
CA SER A 16 1.29 34.82 12.85
C SER A 16 1.98 35.94 12.10
N THR A 17 1.71 36.09 10.81
CA THR A 17 1.46 37.40 10.19
C THR A 17 0.63 37.21 8.94
N GLU A 18 -0.47 37.94 8.92
CA GLU A 18 -1.48 38.07 7.87
C GLU A 18 -0.86 38.56 6.56
N ASN A 19 -1.26 37.98 5.42
CA ASN A 19 -1.22 38.65 4.13
C ASN A 19 -2.32 38.08 3.23
N ASP A 20 -3.07 39.01 2.66
CA ASP A 20 -4.24 38.85 1.81
C ASP A 20 -3.98 38.03 0.54
N GLY A 21 -4.96 37.20 0.21
CA GLY A 21 -5.01 36.43 -1.02
C GLY A 21 -5.95 35.25 -0.89
N GLU A 22 -7.26 35.52 -0.93
CA GLU A 22 -8.27 34.50 -1.20
C GLU A 22 -7.98 33.86 -2.56
N ASP A 23 -7.20 32.79 -2.56
CA ASP A 23 -7.30 31.73 -3.57
C ASP A 23 -7.73 30.47 -2.82
N HIS A 24 -9.03 30.38 -2.55
CA HIS A 24 -9.67 29.15 -2.13
C HIS A 24 -9.67 28.16 -3.31
N THR A 25 -8.50 27.64 -3.66
CA THR A 25 -8.46 26.33 -4.29
C THR A 25 -8.88 25.33 -3.20
N PRO A 26 -10.03 24.67 -3.33
CA PRO A 26 -10.42 23.66 -2.35
C PRO A 26 -9.34 22.59 -2.43
N GLY A 27 -8.53 22.47 -1.37
CA GLY A 27 -7.47 21.49 -1.27
C GLY A 27 -8.01 20.15 -1.75
N LYS A 28 -7.52 19.70 -2.91
CA LYS A 28 -8.06 18.54 -3.63
C LYS A 28 -8.09 17.39 -2.63
N ILE A 29 -9.28 16.97 -2.19
CA ILE A 29 -9.41 15.88 -1.24
C ILE A 29 -8.87 14.63 -1.94
N ILE A 30 -7.64 14.25 -1.61
CA ILE A 30 -7.00 13.05 -2.15
C ILE A 30 -7.64 11.87 -1.44
N ARG A 31 -8.60 11.24 -2.12
CA ARG A 31 -9.21 10.00 -1.64
C ARG A 31 -8.29 8.82 -1.97
N PRO A 32 -8.20 7.81 -1.09
CA PRO A 32 -7.44 6.61 -1.42
C PRO A 32 -8.06 5.89 -2.61
N ILE A 33 -7.20 5.26 -3.40
CA ILE A 33 -7.58 4.49 -4.57
C ILE A 33 -7.70 3.03 -4.12
N ARG A 34 -8.87 2.43 -4.33
CA ARG A 34 -9.11 1.00 -4.05
C ARG A 34 -8.82 0.15 -5.26
N LEU A 35 -8.00 -0.85 -5.06
CA LEU A 35 -7.48 -1.69 -6.14
C LEU A 35 -7.50 -3.15 -5.70
N SER A 36 -7.67 -4.03 -6.69
CA SER A 36 -7.52 -5.47 -6.54
C SER A 36 -6.42 -5.94 -7.48
N HIS A 37 -5.47 -6.73 -6.99
CA HIS A 37 -4.37 -7.24 -7.79
C HIS A 37 -4.19 -8.74 -7.59
N LEU A 38 -3.83 -9.41 -8.69
CA LEU A 38 -3.57 -10.85 -8.70
C LEU A 38 -2.08 -11.08 -8.93
N ILE A 39 -1.44 -11.79 -8.01
CA ILE A 39 -0.02 -12.11 -8.05
C ILE A 39 0.13 -13.63 -8.07
N ALA A 40 0.81 -14.16 -9.09
CA ALA A 40 1.18 -15.56 -9.13
C ALA A 40 2.53 -15.77 -8.41
N PHE A 41 2.59 -16.80 -7.57
CA PHE A 41 3.78 -17.21 -6.84
C PHE A 41 4.19 -18.62 -7.24
N ASN A 42 5.51 -18.82 -7.25
CA ASN A 42 6.14 -20.11 -7.37
C ASN A 42 7.25 -20.17 -6.32
N ILE A 43 7.11 -21.09 -5.36
CA ILE A 43 7.96 -21.19 -4.19
C ILE A 43 8.53 -22.60 -4.13
N LYS A 44 9.84 -22.71 -3.99
CA LYS A 44 10.52 -23.98 -3.77
C LYS A 44 10.70 -24.23 -2.28
N GLU A 45 10.21 -25.36 -1.78
CA GLU A 45 10.40 -25.83 -0.39
C GLU A 45 10.81 -27.31 -0.43
N ASN A 46 12.05 -27.63 0.00
CA ASN A 46 12.54 -29.01 0.16
C ASN A 46 12.23 -29.96 -1.02
N ASP A 47 12.66 -29.57 -2.23
CA ASP A 47 12.41 -30.24 -3.52
C ASP A 47 10.97 -30.20 -4.06
N ASP A 48 10.00 -29.73 -3.27
CA ASP A 48 8.64 -29.48 -3.73
C ASP A 48 8.47 -28.06 -4.28
N GLU A 49 7.60 -27.93 -5.28
CA GLU A 49 7.20 -26.66 -5.87
C GLU A 49 5.76 -26.33 -5.48
N ILE A 50 5.59 -25.19 -4.82
CA ILE A 50 4.30 -24.64 -4.45
C ILE A 50 4.01 -23.49 -5.41
N SER A 51 3.10 -23.74 -6.33
CA SER A 51 2.56 -22.71 -7.23
C SER A 51 1.16 -22.31 -6.76
N GLY A 52 0.90 -21.00 -6.76
CA GLY A 52 -0.45 -20.51 -6.44
C GLY A 52 -0.58 -19.01 -6.65
N ILE A 53 -1.77 -18.51 -6.35
CA ILE A 53 -2.20 -17.16 -6.61
C ILE A 53 -2.54 -16.48 -5.29
N LEU A 54 -2.09 -15.23 -5.16
CA LEU A 54 -2.52 -14.30 -4.14
C LEU A 54 -3.38 -13.21 -4.82
N THR A 55 -4.62 -13.07 -4.35
CA THR A 55 -5.46 -11.92 -4.68
C THR A 55 -5.43 -10.95 -3.51
N ILE A 56 -5.14 -9.68 -3.77
CA ILE A 56 -5.01 -8.65 -2.74
C ILE A 56 -5.97 -7.51 -3.06
N GLU A 57 -6.79 -7.12 -2.09
CA GLU A 57 -7.51 -5.85 -2.10
C GLU A 57 -6.81 -4.84 -1.18
N PHE A 58 -6.55 -3.64 -1.69
CA PHE A 58 -5.83 -2.63 -0.92
C PHE A 58 -6.25 -1.20 -1.28
N GLU A 59 -6.00 -0.29 -0.35
CA GLU A 59 -6.10 1.16 -0.53
C GLU A 59 -4.70 1.75 -0.71
N TYR A 60 -4.51 2.53 -1.77
CA TYR A 60 -3.32 3.33 -2.01
C TYR A 60 -3.60 4.81 -1.69
N TYR A 61 -2.75 5.39 -0.84
CA TYR A 61 -2.82 6.81 -0.49
C TYR A 61 -1.72 7.56 -1.23
N SER A 62 -2.07 8.27 -2.30
CA SER A 62 -1.09 9.03 -3.10
C SER A 62 -0.48 10.23 -2.36
N SER A 63 -1.04 10.61 -1.21
CA SER A 63 -0.49 11.65 -0.34
C SER A 63 0.86 11.28 0.28
N ASP A 64 1.05 10.02 0.64
CA ASP A 64 2.26 9.53 1.34
C ASP A 64 2.82 8.21 0.77
N GLY A 65 2.19 7.67 -0.27
CA GLY A 65 2.57 6.41 -0.90
C GLY A 65 2.28 5.17 -0.03
N SER A 66 1.50 5.32 1.04
CA SER A 66 1.14 4.22 1.92
C SER A 66 0.14 3.27 1.26
N ILE A 67 0.25 1.99 1.62
CA ILE A 67 -0.64 0.92 1.19
C ILE A 67 -1.29 0.36 2.43
N LYS A 68 -2.61 0.21 2.39
CA LYS A 68 -3.40 -0.46 3.42
C LYS A 68 -4.09 -1.67 2.82
N TYR A 69 -3.68 -2.85 3.25
CA TYR A 69 -4.31 -4.11 2.89
C TYR A 69 -5.71 -4.22 3.53
N HIS A 70 -6.71 -4.59 2.73
CA HIS A 70 -8.09 -4.85 3.17
C HIS A 70 -8.38 -6.33 3.23
N ASP A 71 -8.08 -7.04 2.16
CA ASP A 71 -8.29 -8.48 2.06
C ASP A 71 -7.17 -9.15 1.28
N MET A 72 -6.85 -10.39 1.65
CA MET A 72 -5.81 -11.20 1.04
C MET A 72 -6.32 -12.64 0.93
N HIS A 73 -6.50 -13.11 -0.30
CA HIS A 73 -6.97 -14.46 -0.59
C HIS A 73 -5.88 -15.28 -1.27
N TYR A 74 -5.61 -16.45 -0.72
CA TYR A 74 -4.58 -17.36 -1.21
C TYR A 74 -5.25 -18.59 -1.84
N SER A 75 -4.85 -18.94 -3.07
CA SER A 75 -5.32 -20.17 -3.71
C SER A 75 -4.78 -21.43 -3.03
N ASP A 76 -3.63 -21.33 -2.36
CA ASP A 76 -2.99 -22.40 -1.58
C ASP A 76 -2.61 -21.85 -0.19
N PRO A 77 -3.16 -22.41 0.90
CA PRO A 77 -2.86 -21.98 2.27
C PRO A 77 -1.37 -22.03 2.65
N ARG A 78 -0.58 -22.90 2.00
CA ARG A 78 0.87 -23.01 2.28
C ARG A 78 1.60 -21.72 1.94
N LEU A 79 1.08 -20.93 1.00
CA LEU A 79 1.66 -19.65 0.61
C LEU A 79 1.68 -18.64 1.76
N ILE A 80 0.73 -18.71 2.70
CA ILE A 80 0.62 -17.77 3.84
C ILE A 80 1.92 -17.76 4.64
N LYS A 81 2.45 -18.95 4.97
CA LYS A 81 3.71 -19.09 5.73
C LYS A 81 4.89 -18.43 5.00
N HIS A 82 4.97 -18.58 3.68
CA HIS A 82 6.10 -18.07 2.91
C HIS A 82 5.99 -16.60 2.55
N ILE A 83 4.76 -16.08 2.46
CA ILE A 83 4.48 -14.70 2.10
C ILE A 83 4.40 -13.84 3.36
N GLU A 84 3.42 -14.08 4.23
CA GLU A 84 3.21 -13.27 5.44
C GLU A 84 4.27 -13.57 6.51
N GLY A 85 4.70 -14.84 6.61
CA GLY A 85 5.77 -15.24 7.53
C GLY A 85 7.16 -14.74 7.13
N ASN A 86 7.31 -14.13 5.95
CA ASN A 86 8.58 -13.57 5.48
C ASN A 86 8.47 -12.05 5.22
N PRO A 87 8.98 -11.19 6.13
CA PRO A 87 8.86 -9.74 5.98
C PRO A 87 9.56 -9.20 4.73
N ARG A 88 10.56 -9.90 4.19
CA ARG A 88 11.22 -9.52 2.94
C ARG A 88 10.29 -9.73 1.74
N VAL A 89 9.49 -10.78 1.74
CA VAL A 89 8.52 -11.06 0.66
C VAL A 89 7.41 -10.00 0.70
N MET A 90 6.87 -9.69 1.88
CA MET A 90 5.88 -8.61 2.03
C MET A 90 6.42 -7.26 1.54
N LYS A 91 7.67 -6.91 1.86
CA LYS A 91 8.31 -5.69 1.35
C LYS A 91 8.46 -5.69 -0.18
N ASN A 92 8.72 -6.85 -0.77
CA ASN A 92 8.80 -6.98 -2.23
C ASN A 92 7.42 -6.81 -2.88
N ILE A 93 6.36 -7.37 -2.29
CA ILE A 93 4.98 -7.19 -2.73
C ILE A 93 4.59 -5.71 -2.67
N ASP A 94 4.84 -5.03 -1.54
CA ASP A 94 4.67 -3.59 -1.38
C ASP A 94 5.32 -2.80 -2.54
N SER A 95 6.59 -3.12 -2.83
CA SER A 95 7.37 -2.43 -3.86
C SER A 95 6.81 -2.70 -5.26
N TYR A 96 6.39 -3.94 -5.52
CA TYR A 96 5.76 -4.35 -6.76
C TYR A 96 4.42 -3.63 -6.98
N LEU A 97 3.56 -3.57 -5.96
CA LEU A 97 2.26 -2.89 -6.04
C LEU A 97 2.44 -1.39 -6.31
N ARG A 98 3.34 -0.71 -5.59
CA ARG A 98 3.65 0.71 -5.85
C ARG A 98 4.16 0.93 -7.28
N LYS A 99 5.06 0.07 -7.76
CA LYS A 99 5.58 0.16 -9.13
C LYS A 99 4.48 -0.07 -10.16
N SER A 100 3.64 -1.09 -9.99
CA SER A 100 2.53 -1.37 -10.88
C SER A 100 1.57 -0.19 -10.98
N LEU A 101 1.35 0.53 -9.88
CA LEU A 101 0.50 1.72 -9.86
C LEU A 101 1.12 2.90 -10.58
N LEU A 102 2.42 3.15 -10.36
CA LEU A 102 3.14 4.20 -11.08
C LEU A 102 3.16 3.94 -12.58
N GLU A 103 3.33 2.68 -12.98
CA GLU A 103 3.28 2.27 -14.38
C GLU A 103 1.88 2.42 -14.99
N SER A 104 0.82 2.04 -14.26
CA SER A 104 -0.56 2.14 -14.75
C SER A 104 -1.10 3.57 -14.78
N GLU A 105 -0.77 4.41 -13.79
CA GLU A 105 -1.30 5.78 -13.68
C GLU A 105 -0.49 6.81 -14.47
N TYR A 106 0.83 6.62 -14.59
CA TYR A 106 1.70 7.62 -15.20
C TYR A 106 2.44 7.14 -16.45
N GLY A 107 2.29 5.88 -16.86
CA GLY A 107 2.96 5.34 -18.06
C GLY A 107 4.49 5.31 -17.98
N PHE A 108 5.08 5.61 -16.81
CA PHE A 108 6.52 5.58 -16.60
C PHE A 108 6.98 4.14 -16.39
N LYS A 109 7.50 3.52 -17.46
CA LYS A 109 8.28 2.30 -17.35
C LYS A 109 9.58 2.64 -16.62
N LEU A 110 9.66 2.32 -15.33
CA LEU A 110 10.90 2.42 -14.55
C LEU A 110 11.94 1.50 -15.21
N MET A 111 12.84 2.09 -16.00
CA MET A 111 13.92 1.38 -16.68
C MET A 111 14.80 0.74 -15.60
N SER A 112 14.94 -0.58 -15.71
CA SER A 112 15.82 -1.41 -14.89
C SER A 112 17.27 -1.27 -15.30
#